data_AF-J7J567-F1
#
_entry.id   AF-J7J567-F1
#
_cell.length_a   1.000
_cell.length_b   1.000
_cell.length_c   1.000
_cell.angle_alpha   90.00
_cell.angle_beta   90.00
_cell.angle_gamma   90.00
#
_symmetry.space_group_name_H-M   'P 1'
#
loop_
_entity.id
_entity.type
_entity.pdbx_description
1 polymer ?
#
loop_
_entity_poly.entity_id
_entity_poly.type
_entity_poly.pdbx_seq_one_letter_code
_entity_poly.pdbx_strand_id
1 'polypeptide(L)'
;MSYQLPNYKHPSFDQEPFVSAPNAQIVEVKNAGSAPENYHALSIYPEYFKINGKWILASESRMDGVPVLRTDGRVQVVEFRNLNIGDKVITGRAEDGSEGVFVYASGFSSTDTHSELFSFRSGRSRETAFSKDYDELYELLKYERDNGYIVWVLGPAVVFDYDSRTALSSLISNGFAHAILAGNAMATHDLEAAIFGTALGQNTYNQQSPPNAHYHHLDLINMAREAGSLEGLIEKNHINEGIVYSAITNNIPLVLAGSIRDDGPLPSVIADVYNAQDEMRKHTRKATTLICLATQLHTIATGNMTPAYIQHNGEIRPVFIYCIDIAEFAVNKLRDRGSLEVTTMVTNVQDFLVHLKNNLVQK
;
A
#
# COMPACT_ATOMS: atom_id res chain seq x y z
N MET A 1 -9.14 -10.00 -23.91
CA MET A 1 -10.45 -9.90 -23.23
C MET A 1 -10.35 -8.73 -22.27
N SER A 2 -11.42 -7.95 -22.03
CA SER A 2 -11.38 -6.91 -21.00
C SER A 2 -11.15 -7.55 -19.63
N TYR A 3 -10.19 -7.04 -18.86
CA TYR A 3 -9.98 -7.46 -17.47
C TYR A 3 -11.30 -7.35 -16.67
N GLN A 4 -11.64 -8.36 -15.87
CA GLN A 4 -12.86 -8.39 -15.06
C GLN A 4 -12.49 -8.52 -13.58
N LEU A 5 -13.05 -7.63 -12.76
CA LEU A 5 -12.88 -7.67 -11.32
C LEU A 5 -13.69 -8.82 -10.70
N PRO A 6 -13.22 -9.41 -9.59
CA PRO A 6 -14.03 -10.32 -8.79
C PRO A 6 -15.29 -9.63 -8.29
N ASN A 7 -16.45 -10.22 -8.55
CA ASN A 7 -17.73 -9.71 -8.06
C ASN A 7 -17.89 -10.01 -6.57
N TYR A 8 -18.26 -9.00 -5.79
CA TYR A 8 -18.60 -9.17 -4.39
C TYR A 8 -19.97 -9.82 -4.21
N LYS A 9 -20.02 -10.95 -3.49
CA LYS A 9 -21.28 -11.63 -3.16
C LYS A 9 -21.84 -11.03 -1.88
N HIS A 10 -23.03 -10.44 -1.91
CA HIS A 10 -23.61 -9.85 -0.69
C HIS A 10 -24.21 -10.93 0.24
N PRO A 11 -24.10 -10.79 1.57
CA PRO A 11 -24.86 -11.61 2.51
C PRO A 11 -26.37 -11.39 2.37
N SER A 12 -27.16 -12.45 2.56
CA SER A 12 -28.63 -12.38 2.58
C SER A 12 -29.15 -11.98 3.96
N PHE A 13 -29.12 -10.68 4.27
CA PHE A 13 -29.55 -10.13 5.56
C PHE A 13 -31.06 -10.19 5.81
N ASP A 14 -31.84 -10.61 4.81
CA ASP A 14 -33.28 -10.85 4.86
C ASP A 14 -33.65 -12.26 5.39
N GLN A 15 -32.67 -13.05 5.81
CA GLN A 15 -32.85 -14.41 6.33
C GLN A 15 -32.36 -14.54 7.78
N GLU A 16 -32.79 -15.59 8.47
CA GLU A 16 -32.22 -15.96 9.78
C GLU A 16 -30.76 -16.43 9.63
N PRO A 17 -29.88 -16.14 10.61
CA PRO A 17 -30.14 -15.46 11.88
C PRO A 17 -30.13 -13.92 11.80
N PHE A 18 -29.88 -13.33 10.62
CA PHE A 18 -29.63 -11.90 10.49
C PHE A 18 -30.85 -11.01 10.74
N VAL A 19 -32.06 -11.51 10.45
CA VAL A 19 -33.31 -10.78 10.72
C VAL A 19 -33.55 -10.64 12.21
N SER A 20 -33.40 -11.73 12.98
CA SER A 20 -33.62 -11.72 14.44
C SER A 20 -32.44 -11.21 15.26
N ALA A 21 -31.25 -11.11 14.67
CA ALA A 21 -30.06 -10.60 15.34
C ALA A 21 -30.30 -9.23 16.04
N PRO A 22 -29.71 -8.98 17.21
CA PRO A 22 -29.86 -7.70 17.89
C PRO A 22 -29.10 -6.58 17.16
N ASN A 23 -29.40 -5.32 17.50
CA ASN A 23 -28.52 -4.22 17.14
C ASN A 23 -27.20 -4.33 17.90
N ALA A 24 -26.12 -3.90 17.25
CA ALA A 24 -24.81 -3.82 17.86
C ALA A 24 -24.81 -2.85 19.05
N GLN A 25 -24.05 -3.19 20.08
CA GLN A 25 -23.86 -2.32 21.23
C GLN A 25 -22.93 -1.16 20.87
N ILE A 26 -23.22 0.02 21.41
CA ILE A 26 -22.48 1.26 21.12
C ILE A 26 -22.13 1.93 22.44
N VAL A 27 -20.86 2.23 22.64
CA VAL A 27 -20.35 2.86 23.85
C VAL A 27 -19.50 4.08 23.47
N GLU A 28 -19.69 5.17 24.20
CA GLU A 28 -18.93 6.40 23.99
C GLU A 28 -17.52 6.29 24.59
N VAL A 29 -16.53 6.76 23.83
CA VAL A 29 -15.15 6.90 24.29
C VAL A 29 -15.07 7.93 25.41
N LYS A 30 -14.47 7.53 26.53
CA LYS A 30 -14.29 8.40 27.72
C LYS A 30 -12.90 9.01 27.81
N ASN A 31 -11.90 8.36 27.22
CA ASN A 31 -10.51 8.80 27.22
C ASN A 31 -10.01 8.83 25.77
N ALA A 32 -9.47 9.96 25.33
CA ALA A 32 -8.89 10.05 23.99
C ALA A 32 -7.78 8.99 23.82
N GLY A 33 -7.71 8.38 22.64
CA GLY A 33 -6.75 7.32 22.35
C GLY A 33 -7.11 5.93 22.87
N SER A 34 -8.26 5.76 23.54
CA SER A 34 -8.62 4.51 24.25
C SER A 34 -10.05 4.07 23.93
N ALA A 35 -10.19 2.83 23.45
CA ALA A 35 -11.50 2.23 23.19
C ALA A 35 -12.16 1.75 24.49
N PRO A 36 -13.50 1.72 24.55
CA PRO A 36 -14.24 1.17 25.69
C PRO A 36 -13.96 -0.32 25.90
N GLU A 37 -14.25 -0.83 27.09
CA GLU A 37 -14.24 -2.28 27.33
C GLU A 37 -15.13 -3.01 26.33
N ASN A 38 -14.75 -4.24 25.99
CA ASN A 38 -15.45 -5.07 25.01
C ASN A 38 -15.55 -4.45 23.59
N TYR A 39 -14.70 -3.48 23.23
CA TYR A 39 -14.63 -2.95 21.85
C TYR A 39 -14.54 -4.07 20.80
N HIS A 40 -15.13 -3.89 19.62
CA HIS A 40 -14.83 -4.78 18.50
C HIS A 40 -13.53 -4.32 17.82
N ALA A 41 -12.60 -5.24 17.54
CA ALA A 41 -11.41 -4.95 16.72
C ALA A 41 -11.64 -5.53 15.34
N LEU A 42 -11.54 -4.69 14.32
CA LEU A 42 -11.74 -5.16 12.95
C LEU A 42 -10.60 -6.07 12.51
N SER A 43 -10.98 -7.04 11.70
CA SER A 43 -10.13 -7.84 10.85
C SER A 43 -9.86 -7.09 9.53
N ILE A 44 -9.44 -7.84 8.51
CA ILE A 44 -9.28 -7.37 7.13
C ILE A 44 -10.55 -7.56 6.29
N TYR A 45 -11.48 -8.39 6.76
CA TYR A 45 -12.62 -8.82 5.97
C TYR A 45 -13.72 -7.74 5.93
N PRO A 46 -14.66 -7.83 4.99
CA PRO A 46 -15.91 -7.09 5.05
C PRO A 46 -16.66 -7.36 6.34
N GLU A 47 -16.97 -6.30 7.08
CA GLU A 47 -17.63 -6.39 8.38
C GLU A 47 -18.88 -5.53 8.43
N TYR A 48 -19.97 -6.15 8.84
CA TYR A 48 -21.28 -5.55 8.90
C TYR A 48 -21.73 -5.38 10.35
N PHE A 49 -22.38 -4.26 10.60
CA PHE A 49 -22.86 -3.89 11.92
C PHE A 49 -24.36 -3.60 11.86
N LYS A 50 -25.16 -4.26 12.69
CA LYS A 50 -26.60 -4.04 12.73
C LYS A 50 -26.90 -2.80 13.58
N ILE A 51 -27.29 -1.70 12.92
CA ILE A 51 -27.58 -0.42 13.56
C ILE A 51 -29.03 -0.04 13.21
N ASN A 52 -29.86 0.20 14.22
CA ASN A 52 -31.27 0.57 14.05
C ASN A 52 -32.03 -0.37 13.08
N GLY A 53 -31.78 -1.67 13.19
CA GLY A 53 -32.42 -2.73 12.40
C GLY A 53 -31.81 -2.95 11.01
N LYS A 54 -30.77 -2.20 10.61
CA LYS A 54 -30.12 -2.33 9.30
C LYS A 54 -28.68 -2.79 9.44
N TRP A 55 -28.25 -3.73 8.61
CA TRP A 55 -26.85 -4.12 8.49
C TRP A 55 -26.09 -3.11 7.64
N ILE A 56 -25.10 -2.46 8.23
CA ILE A 56 -24.27 -1.43 7.62
C ILE A 56 -22.84 -1.96 7.49
N LEU A 57 -22.30 -1.95 6.28
CA LEU A 57 -20.91 -2.32 6.02
C LEU A 57 -19.96 -1.20 6.49
N ALA A 58 -18.82 -1.57 7.09
CA ALA A 58 -17.72 -0.62 7.29
C ALA A 58 -17.21 -0.10 5.94
N SER A 59 -17.01 1.21 5.80
CA SER A 59 -16.70 1.81 4.49
C SER A 59 -15.40 1.28 3.83
N GLU A 60 -14.49 0.77 4.64
CA GLU A 60 -13.21 0.17 4.26
C GLU A 60 -12.78 -0.76 5.38
N SER A 61 -11.93 -1.76 5.10
CA SER A 61 -11.27 -2.52 6.17
C SER A 61 -9.96 -1.89 6.65
N ARG A 62 -9.62 -2.24 7.87
CA ARG A 62 -8.28 -2.09 8.43
C ARG A 62 -8.19 -2.99 9.66
N MET A 63 -7.20 -3.87 9.66
CA MET A 63 -6.88 -4.64 10.87
C MET A 63 -6.48 -3.71 12.02
N ASP A 64 -6.71 -4.17 13.25
CA ASP A 64 -6.34 -3.47 14.49
C ASP A 64 -6.96 -2.05 14.62
N GLY A 65 -8.07 -1.81 13.91
CA GLY A 65 -8.91 -0.63 14.07
C GLY A 65 -10.16 -0.92 14.88
N VAL A 66 -10.88 0.13 15.29
CA VAL A 66 -12.20 0.01 15.92
C VAL A 66 -13.30 0.65 15.06
N PRO A 67 -14.51 0.07 15.05
CA PRO A 67 -15.64 0.60 14.30
C PRO A 67 -16.29 1.74 15.08
N VAL A 68 -16.33 2.93 14.49
CA VAL A 68 -16.96 4.14 15.05
C VAL A 68 -18.17 4.53 14.22
N LEU A 69 -19.34 4.61 14.86
CA LEU A 69 -20.55 5.11 14.24
C LEU A 69 -20.51 6.64 14.14
N ARG A 70 -20.50 7.14 12.92
CA ARG A 70 -20.53 8.58 12.63
C ARG A 70 -21.96 9.12 12.65
N THR A 71 -22.09 10.44 12.78
CA THR A 71 -23.38 11.14 12.86
C THR A 71 -24.21 11.01 11.57
N ASP A 72 -23.54 10.79 10.43
CA ASP A 72 -24.17 10.52 9.13
C ASP A 72 -24.63 9.05 8.96
N GLY A 73 -24.47 8.23 10.00
CA GLY A 73 -24.88 6.82 10.03
C GLY A 73 -23.87 5.85 9.43
N ARG A 74 -22.72 6.31 8.94
CA ARG A 74 -21.66 5.42 8.43
C ARG A 74 -20.84 4.84 9.57
N VAL A 75 -20.37 3.61 9.36
CA VAL A 75 -19.35 2.99 10.23
C VAL A 75 -17.98 3.27 9.64
N GLN A 76 -17.19 4.06 10.35
CA GLN A 76 -15.81 4.36 10.00
C GLN A 76 -14.86 3.52 10.85
N VAL A 77 -13.82 2.99 10.22
CA VAL A 77 -12.70 2.35 10.95
C VAL A 77 -11.72 3.42 11.43
N VAL A 78 -11.39 3.38 12.73
CA VAL A 78 -10.53 4.37 13.40
C VAL A 78 -9.45 3.64 14.20
N GLU A 79 -8.21 4.09 14.09
CA GLU A 79 -7.13 3.59 14.95
C GLU A 79 -7.34 4.03 16.40
N PHE A 80 -6.94 3.21 17.37
CA PHE A 80 -7.09 3.55 18.79
C PHE A 80 -6.58 4.95 19.14
N ARG A 81 -5.38 5.32 18.65
CA ARG A 81 -4.75 6.63 18.90
C ARG A 81 -5.58 7.82 18.39
N ASN A 82 -6.45 7.60 17.39
CA ASN A 82 -7.26 8.62 16.73
C ASN A 82 -8.67 8.71 17.33
N LEU A 83 -8.98 7.91 18.35
CA LEU A 83 -10.25 8.01 19.08
C LEU A 83 -10.32 9.28 19.90
N ASN A 84 -11.43 10.00 19.76
CA ASN A 84 -11.73 11.21 20.51
C ASN A 84 -12.81 10.93 21.55
N ILE A 85 -12.81 11.72 22.63
CA ILE A 85 -13.88 11.67 23.64
C ILE A 85 -15.24 11.92 22.95
N GLY A 86 -16.20 11.05 23.23
CA GLY A 86 -17.54 11.07 22.62
C GLY A 86 -17.67 10.30 21.30
N ASP A 87 -16.58 9.75 20.74
CA ASP A 87 -16.69 8.82 19.61
C ASP A 87 -17.54 7.60 20.03
N LYS A 88 -18.49 7.22 19.17
CA LYS A 88 -19.44 6.12 19.40
C LYS A 88 -18.87 4.81 18.86
N VAL A 89 -18.14 4.08 19.69
CA VAL A 89 -17.49 2.82 19.31
C VAL A 89 -18.49 1.66 19.39
N ILE A 90 -18.52 0.82 18.36
CA ILE A 90 -19.30 -0.43 18.37
C ILE A 90 -18.52 -1.51 19.14
N THR A 91 -19.21 -2.19 20.05
CA THR A 91 -18.64 -3.18 20.99
C THR A 91 -19.25 -4.56 20.76
N GLY A 92 -18.49 -5.62 21.05
CA GLY A 92 -18.87 -7.02 20.81
C GLY A 92 -17.66 -7.86 20.38
N ARG A 93 -17.67 -9.15 20.72
CA ARG A 93 -16.62 -10.12 20.36
C ARG A 93 -17.11 -11.21 19.43
N ALA A 94 -18.41 -11.46 19.37
CA ALA A 94 -18.99 -12.42 18.44
C ALA A 94 -19.04 -11.83 17.04
N GLU A 95 -18.63 -12.62 16.05
CA GLU A 95 -18.48 -12.24 14.64
C GLU A 95 -19.52 -12.90 13.73
N ASP A 96 -20.46 -13.66 14.31
CA ASP A 96 -21.48 -14.46 13.62
C ASP A 96 -22.84 -13.74 13.49
N GLY A 97 -22.89 -12.47 13.91
CA GLY A 97 -24.10 -11.65 13.94
C GLY A 97 -24.87 -11.70 15.26
N SER A 98 -24.53 -12.59 16.21
CA SER A 98 -25.27 -12.73 17.48
C SER A 98 -25.21 -11.50 18.39
N GLU A 99 -24.17 -10.67 18.26
CA GLU A 99 -24.03 -9.37 18.95
C GLU A 99 -24.26 -8.18 18.00
N GLY A 100 -24.86 -8.40 16.83
CA GLY A 100 -25.04 -7.37 15.81
C GLY A 100 -23.76 -7.02 15.05
N VAL A 101 -22.71 -7.85 15.15
CA VAL A 101 -21.45 -7.75 14.40
C VAL A 101 -21.27 -9.01 13.56
N PHE A 102 -21.04 -8.84 12.25
CA PHE A 102 -20.89 -9.96 11.32
C PHE A 102 -19.67 -9.80 10.42
N VAL A 103 -18.71 -10.72 10.53
CA VAL A 103 -17.50 -10.78 9.70
C VAL A 103 -17.76 -11.70 8.51
N TYR A 104 -17.60 -11.17 7.30
CA TYR A 104 -17.97 -11.88 6.08
C TYR A 104 -16.75 -12.20 5.19
N ALA A 105 -16.12 -13.33 5.50
CA ALA A 105 -14.88 -13.75 4.84
C ALA A 105 -15.06 -14.30 3.41
N SER A 106 -16.27 -14.75 3.04
CA SER A 106 -16.54 -15.40 1.75
C SER A 106 -16.97 -14.45 0.63
N GLY A 107 -16.97 -13.14 0.86
CA GLY A 107 -17.52 -12.18 -0.11
C GLY A 107 -16.77 -12.09 -1.44
N PHE A 108 -15.49 -12.47 -1.47
CA PHE A 108 -14.69 -12.57 -2.68
C PHE A 108 -14.31 -14.01 -3.04
N SER A 109 -14.85 -15.03 -2.35
CA SER A 109 -14.43 -16.40 -2.62
C SER A 109 -14.90 -16.91 -3.98
N SER A 110 -13.94 -17.41 -4.77
CA SER A 110 -14.20 -18.32 -5.87
C SER A 110 -14.55 -19.71 -5.30
N THR A 111 -15.49 -20.41 -5.93
CA THR A 111 -15.96 -21.75 -5.50
C THR A 111 -14.92 -22.87 -5.64
N ASP A 112 -13.70 -22.54 -6.06
CA ASP A 112 -12.65 -23.51 -6.40
C ASP A 112 -11.60 -23.60 -5.29
N THR A 113 -11.90 -24.33 -4.22
CA THR A 113 -10.86 -24.79 -3.29
C THR A 113 -11.00 -26.28 -3.04
N HIS A 114 -10.44 -27.07 -3.96
CA HIS A 114 -10.04 -28.44 -3.67
C HIS A 114 -8.63 -28.40 -3.05
N SER A 115 -8.54 -28.40 -1.72
CA SER A 115 -7.24 -28.63 -1.06
C SER A 115 -6.96 -30.13 -1.02
N GLU A 116 -5.98 -30.61 -1.78
CA GLU A 116 -5.53 -32.00 -1.70
C GLU A 116 -4.78 -32.27 -0.39
N LEU A 117 -4.93 -33.51 0.15
CA LEU A 117 -4.32 -33.95 1.41
C LEU A 117 -2.78 -34.00 1.41
N PHE A 118 -2.16 -34.03 0.22
CA PHE A 118 -0.71 -33.99 0.05
C PHE A 118 -0.37 -33.10 -1.16
N SER A 119 0.45 -32.08 -0.96
CA SER A 119 0.87 -31.18 -2.03
C SER A 119 2.36 -30.80 -1.91
N PHE A 120 3.04 -30.72 -3.04
CA PHE A 120 4.37 -30.10 -3.14
C PHE A 120 4.21 -28.61 -3.45
N ARG A 121 5.13 -27.77 -2.96
CA ARG A 121 5.18 -26.32 -3.27
C ARG A 121 3.90 -25.55 -2.89
N SER A 122 3.38 -25.81 -1.70
CA SER A 122 2.22 -25.08 -1.13
C SER A 122 2.48 -23.60 -0.81
N GLY A 123 3.72 -23.13 -0.96
CA GLY A 123 4.12 -21.72 -0.78
C GLY A 123 4.96 -21.21 -1.94
N ARG A 124 5.07 -19.88 -2.06
CA ARG A 124 5.91 -19.22 -3.07
C ARG A 124 7.36 -19.13 -2.61
N SER A 125 8.30 -19.42 -3.49
CA SER A 125 9.75 -19.39 -3.24
C SER A 125 10.50 -18.89 -4.48
N ARG A 126 11.83 -18.83 -4.41
CA ARG A 126 12.68 -18.55 -5.58
C ARG A 126 12.48 -19.50 -6.76
N GLU A 127 11.91 -20.68 -6.55
CA GLU A 127 11.69 -21.68 -7.59
C GLU A 127 10.30 -21.63 -8.21
N THR A 128 9.45 -20.69 -7.77
CA THR A 128 8.12 -20.46 -8.33
C THR A 128 8.24 -19.76 -9.68
N ALA A 129 7.51 -20.25 -10.68
CA ALA A 129 7.40 -19.56 -11.96
C ALA A 129 6.35 -18.44 -11.85
N PHE A 130 6.71 -17.23 -12.31
CA PHE A 130 5.87 -16.04 -12.16
C PHE A 130 5.26 -15.53 -13.48
N SER A 131 5.40 -16.25 -14.59
CA SER A 131 4.91 -15.79 -15.91
C SER A 131 3.43 -15.45 -15.92
N LYS A 132 2.59 -16.30 -15.29
CA LYS A 132 1.15 -16.04 -15.17
C LYS A 132 0.86 -14.83 -14.29
N ASP A 133 1.60 -14.66 -13.19
CA ASP A 133 1.44 -13.50 -12.30
C ASP A 133 1.76 -12.20 -13.03
N TYR A 134 2.79 -12.20 -13.89
CA TYR A 134 3.10 -11.06 -14.75
C TYR A 134 1.97 -10.77 -15.74
N ASP A 135 1.45 -11.78 -16.45
CA ASP A 135 0.35 -11.60 -17.39
C ASP A 135 -0.91 -11.01 -16.71
N GLU A 136 -1.26 -11.54 -15.55
CA GLU A 136 -2.38 -11.04 -14.72
C GLU A 136 -2.11 -9.60 -14.25
N LEU A 137 -0.90 -9.29 -13.80
CA LEU A 137 -0.50 -7.95 -13.37
C LEU A 137 -0.52 -6.95 -14.53
N TYR A 138 -0.11 -7.33 -15.74
CA TYR A 138 -0.16 -6.44 -16.90
C TYR A 138 -1.59 -6.04 -17.24
N GLU A 139 -2.51 -7.00 -17.28
CA GLU A 139 -3.92 -6.72 -17.57
C GLU A 139 -4.59 -5.93 -16.45
N LEU A 140 -4.27 -6.24 -15.19
CA LEU A 140 -4.71 -5.44 -14.04
C LEU A 140 -4.23 -4.00 -14.15
N LEU A 141 -2.92 -3.76 -14.35
CA LEU A 141 -2.39 -2.40 -14.38
C LEU A 141 -2.90 -1.57 -15.57
N LYS A 142 -3.15 -2.20 -16.73
CA LYS A 142 -3.82 -1.52 -17.85
C LYS A 142 -5.22 -1.04 -17.47
N TYR A 143 -5.97 -1.85 -16.74
CA TYR A 143 -7.29 -1.49 -16.26
C TYR A 143 -7.23 -0.42 -15.16
N GLU A 144 -6.37 -0.60 -14.15
CA GLU A 144 -6.23 0.28 -12.99
C GLU A 144 -5.63 1.65 -13.33
N ARG A 145 -4.90 1.77 -14.44
CA ARG A 145 -4.44 3.06 -14.95
C ARG A 145 -5.60 4.03 -15.14
N ASP A 146 -6.71 3.54 -15.67
CA ASP A 146 -7.84 4.38 -16.08
C ASP A 146 -9.03 4.30 -15.09
N ASN A 147 -9.08 3.25 -14.25
CA ASN A 147 -10.23 2.96 -13.38
C ASN A 147 -9.86 2.83 -11.88
N GLY A 148 -8.60 3.10 -11.54
CA GLY A 148 -8.01 2.70 -10.27
C GLY A 148 -7.23 3.79 -9.55
N TYR A 149 -6.50 3.35 -8.53
CA TYR A 149 -5.54 4.13 -7.77
C TYR A 149 -4.34 3.23 -7.40
N ILE A 150 -3.31 3.27 -8.25
CA ILE A 150 -2.09 2.46 -8.14
C ILE A 150 -1.09 3.16 -7.22
N VAL A 151 -0.77 2.53 -6.10
CA VAL A 151 0.21 3.04 -5.11
C VAL A 151 1.48 2.21 -5.17
N TRP A 152 2.63 2.89 -5.28
CA TRP A 152 3.95 2.26 -5.28
C TRP A 152 4.65 2.47 -3.95
N VAL A 153 5.21 1.40 -3.37
CA VAL A 153 5.98 1.45 -2.12
C VAL A 153 7.42 1.07 -2.43
N LEU A 154 8.34 2.02 -2.31
CA LEU A 154 9.67 1.89 -2.91
C LEU A 154 10.79 1.85 -1.87
N GLY A 155 11.67 0.85 -2.00
CA GLY A 155 12.97 0.82 -1.34
C GLY A 155 14.08 1.44 -2.21
N PRO A 156 15.25 1.74 -1.61
CA PRO A 156 16.37 2.33 -2.34
C PRO A 156 16.98 1.38 -3.39
N ALA A 157 16.78 0.06 -3.28
CA ALA A 157 17.27 -0.88 -4.29
C ALA A 157 16.68 -0.63 -5.69
N VAL A 158 15.53 0.06 -5.78
CA VAL A 158 14.90 0.44 -7.05
C VAL A 158 15.74 1.45 -7.85
N VAL A 159 16.59 2.24 -7.18
CA VAL A 159 17.35 3.36 -7.79
C VAL A 159 18.85 3.10 -7.90
N PHE A 160 19.31 1.93 -7.46
CA PHE A 160 20.73 1.54 -7.56
C PHE A 160 21.12 1.01 -8.94
N ASP A 161 20.14 0.77 -9.81
CA ASP A 161 20.33 0.37 -11.19
C ASP A 161 19.71 1.40 -12.16
N TYR A 162 20.38 1.63 -13.27
CA TYR A 162 19.97 2.60 -14.30
C TYR A 162 18.66 2.18 -15.01
N ASP A 163 18.52 0.91 -15.38
CA ASP A 163 17.38 0.43 -16.16
C ASP A 163 16.11 0.38 -15.30
N SER A 164 16.21 -0.03 -14.03
CA SER A 164 15.08 -0.03 -13.10
C SER A 164 14.55 1.38 -12.82
N ARG A 165 15.46 2.34 -12.61
CA ARG A 165 15.13 3.75 -12.42
C ARG A 165 14.42 4.33 -13.64
N THR A 166 14.97 4.08 -14.83
CA THR A 166 14.38 4.50 -16.11
C THR A 166 13.01 3.84 -16.36
N ALA A 167 12.88 2.55 -16.06
CA ALA A 167 11.65 1.81 -16.23
C ALA A 167 10.52 2.37 -15.37
N LEU A 168 10.77 2.63 -14.08
CA LEU A 168 9.76 3.17 -13.18
C LEU A 168 9.39 4.62 -13.52
N SER A 169 10.37 5.46 -13.88
CA SER A 169 10.13 6.81 -14.39
C SER A 169 9.20 6.81 -15.63
N SER A 170 9.42 5.86 -16.54
CA SER A 170 8.58 5.67 -17.73
C SER A 170 7.16 5.21 -17.38
N LEU A 171 7.00 4.27 -16.44
CA LEU A 171 5.69 3.81 -15.94
C LEU A 171 4.91 4.98 -15.31
N ILE A 172 5.55 5.78 -14.46
CA ILE A 172 4.94 6.97 -13.82
C ILE A 172 4.44 7.94 -14.89
N SER A 173 5.29 8.27 -15.87
CA SER A 173 4.96 9.23 -16.93
C SER A 173 3.86 8.75 -17.88
N ASN A 174 3.54 7.45 -17.85
CA ASN A 174 2.46 6.84 -18.65
C ASN A 174 1.21 6.51 -17.81
N GLY A 175 1.08 7.09 -16.61
CA GLY A 175 -0.12 6.99 -15.77
C GLY A 175 -0.21 5.74 -14.89
N PHE A 176 0.82 4.88 -14.86
CA PHE A 176 0.79 3.65 -14.05
C PHE A 176 1.14 3.89 -12.58
N ALA A 177 1.10 5.13 -12.10
CA ALA A 177 1.32 5.49 -10.70
C ALA A 177 0.41 6.65 -10.30
N HIS A 178 -0.25 6.52 -9.15
CA HIS A 178 -1.15 7.54 -8.59
C HIS A 178 -0.69 8.07 -7.23
N ALA A 179 0.21 7.35 -6.55
CA ALA A 179 0.97 7.82 -5.41
C ALA A 179 2.25 6.98 -5.23
N ILE A 180 3.27 7.57 -4.61
CA ILE A 180 4.52 6.91 -4.26
C ILE A 180 4.76 7.09 -2.77
N LEU A 181 5.01 5.98 -2.07
CA LEU A 181 5.36 5.93 -0.66
C LEU A 181 6.80 5.40 -0.55
N ALA A 182 7.68 6.16 0.08
CA ALA A 182 9.07 5.78 0.25
C ALA A 182 9.68 6.43 1.49
N GLY A 183 10.99 6.34 1.64
CA GLY A 183 11.75 7.08 2.65
C GLY A 183 12.89 7.88 2.05
N ASN A 184 13.61 8.61 2.90
CA ASN A 184 14.72 9.50 2.53
C ASN A 184 15.70 8.84 1.54
N ALA A 185 16.20 7.65 1.87
CA ALA A 185 17.21 6.95 1.07
C ALA A 185 16.79 6.72 -0.39
N MET A 186 15.52 6.41 -0.66
CA MET A 186 15.06 6.18 -2.04
C MET A 186 15.15 7.47 -2.86
N ALA A 187 14.57 8.56 -2.34
CA ALA A 187 14.56 9.85 -3.02
C ALA A 187 15.97 10.46 -3.13
N THR A 188 16.79 10.33 -2.08
CA THR A 188 18.18 10.77 -2.08
C THR A 188 18.95 10.07 -3.21
N HIS A 189 18.93 8.75 -3.29
CA HIS A 189 19.75 8.06 -4.29
C HIS A 189 19.19 8.18 -5.72
N ASP A 190 17.88 8.40 -5.90
CA ASP A 190 17.32 8.73 -7.21
C ASP A 190 17.83 10.08 -7.75
N LEU A 191 17.88 11.08 -6.89
CA LEU A 191 18.36 12.42 -7.23
C LEU A 191 19.90 12.46 -7.30
N GLU A 192 20.61 11.68 -6.49
CA GLU A 192 22.07 11.47 -6.58
C GLU A 192 22.42 10.93 -7.96
N ALA A 193 21.66 9.93 -8.43
CA ALA A 193 21.84 9.36 -9.75
C ALA A 193 21.59 10.39 -10.85
N ALA A 194 20.61 11.29 -10.68
CA ALA A 194 20.31 12.34 -11.64
C ALA A 194 21.44 13.39 -11.78
N ILE A 195 22.07 13.76 -10.66
CA ILE A 195 23.08 14.83 -10.64
C ILE A 195 24.48 14.27 -10.90
N PHE A 196 24.83 13.15 -10.25
CA PHE A 196 26.19 12.63 -10.21
C PHE A 196 26.36 11.31 -10.97
N GLY A 197 25.27 10.69 -11.43
CA GLY A 197 25.30 9.38 -12.07
C GLY A 197 25.62 8.23 -11.10
N THR A 198 25.53 8.46 -9.79
CA THR A 198 25.85 7.49 -8.75
C THR A 198 24.70 7.27 -7.76
N ALA A 199 24.72 6.13 -7.09
CA ALA A 199 23.96 5.88 -5.88
C ALA A 199 24.92 5.33 -4.82
N LEU A 200 24.97 5.95 -3.63
CA LEU A 200 25.98 5.66 -2.60
C LEU A 200 27.42 5.71 -3.15
N GLY A 201 27.67 6.63 -4.09
CA GLY A 201 28.99 6.81 -4.69
C GLY A 201 29.42 5.71 -5.67
N GLN A 202 28.52 4.80 -6.04
CA GLN A 202 28.75 3.81 -7.10
C GLN A 202 27.94 4.20 -8.33
N ASN A 203 28.55 4.19 -9.51
CA ASN A 203 27.87 4.50 -10.75
C ASN A 203 26.75 3.48 -11.02
N THR A 204 25.54 3.96 -11.30
CA THR A 204 24.34 3.12 -11.41
C THR A 204 24.31 2.23 -12.66
N TYR A 205 25.21 2.45 -13.62
CA TYR A 205 25.31 1.64 -14.83
C TYR A 205 26.51 0.68 -14.80
N ASN A 206 27.72 1.21 -14.64
CA ASN A 206 28.96 0.43 -14.74
C ASN A 206 29.51 -0.06 -13.40
N GLN A 207 28.88 0.32 -12.28
CA GLN A 207 29.22 -0.13 -10.93
C GLN A 207 30.63 0.27 -10.44
N GLN A 208 31.28 1.25 -11.09
CA GLN A 208 32.54 1.81 -10.63
C GLN A 208 32.30 2.91 -9.59
N SER A 209 33.21 3.05 -8.63
CA SER A 209 33.18 4.13 -7.63
C SER A 209 34.24 5.19 -7.96
N PRO A 210 33.84 6.37 -8.47
CA PRO A 210 34.77 7.47 -8.70
C PRO A 210 35.45 7.93 -7.40
N PRO A 211 36.63 8.56 -7.47
CA PRO A 211 37.25 9.18 -6.30
C PRO A 211 36.28 10.11 -5.58
N ASN A 212 36.23 10.02 -4.25
CA ASN A 212 35.37 10.82 -3.38
C ASN A 212 33.84 10.67 -3.57
N ALA A 213 33.38 9.72 -4.37
CA ALA A 213 31.96 9.56 -4.67
C ALA A 213 31.09 9.21 -3.45
N HIS A 214 31.68 8.75 -2.36
CA HIS A 214 30.97 8.57 -1.08
C HIS A 214 30.37 9.87 -0.52
N TYR A 215 30.85 11.05 -0.94
CA TYR A 215 30.25 12.35 -0.59
C TYR A 215 29.01 12.69 -1.41
N HIS A 216 28.79 12.09 -2.59
CA HIS A 216 27.75 12.52 -3.53
C HIS A 216 26.35 12.60 -2.91
N HIS A 217 25.95 11.59 -2.12
CA HIS A 217 24.65 11.61 -1.44
C HIS A 217 24.54 12.72 -0.39
N LEU A 218 25.64 13.05 0.32
CA LEU A 218 25.68 14.14 1.30
C LEU A 218 25.66 15.51 0.60
N ASP A 219 26.42 15.66 -0.48
CA ASP A 219 26.44 16.87 -1.30
C ASP A 219 25.05 17.14 -1.88
N LEU A 220 24.40 16.11 -2.42
CA LEU A 220 23.02 16.17 -2.89
C LEU A 220 22.08 16.65 -1.77
N ILE A 221 22.12 16.00 -0.60
CA ILE A 221 21.26 16.36 0.53
C ILE A 221 21.49 17.83 0.89
N ASN A 222 22.75 18.27 0.96
CA ASN A 222 23.08 19.65 1.27
C ASN A 222 22.52 20.61 0.19
N MET A 223 22.66 20.29 -1.09
CA MET A 223 22.06 21.05 -2.19
C MET A 223 20.54 21.13 -2.08
N ALA A 224 19.88 20.03 -1.72
CA ALA A 224 18.43 19.97 -1.56
C ALA A 224 17.95 20.84 -0.39
N ARG A 225 18.70 20.83 0.71
CA ARG A 225 18.42 21.67 1.88
C ARG A 225 18.66 23.15 1.59
N GLU A 226 19.70 23.48 0.83
CA GLU A 226 19.95 24.86 0.36
C GLU A 226 18.83 25.35 -0.57
N ALA A 227 18.31 24.48 -1.45
CA ALA A 227 17.18 24.79 -2.31
C ALA A 227 15.82 24.84 -1.58
N GLY A 228 15.74 24.31 -0.36
CA GLY A 228 14.56 24.33 0.51
C GLY A 228 13.41 23.39 0.11
N SER A 229 13.45 22.78 -1.08
CA SER A 229 12.44 21.85 -1.59
C SER A 229 13.03 20.95 -2.70
N LEU A 230 12.34 19.86 -3.04
CA LEU A 230 12.74 19.00 -4.16
C LEU A 230 12.51 19.70 -5.50
N GLU A 231 11.42 20.45 -5.63
CA GLU A 231 11.10 21.27 -6.80
C GLU A 231 12.17 22.32 -7.06
N GLY A 232 12.58 23.05 -6.00
CA GLY A 232 13.65 24.04 -6.08
C GLY A 232 15.01 23.40 -6.44
N LEU A 233 15.30 22.19 -5.92
CA LEU A 233 16.51 21.45 -6.29
C LEU A 233 16.49 21.08 -7.79
N ILE A 234 15.36 20.56 -8.27
CA ILE A 234 15.15 20.16 -9.67
C ILE A 234 15.35 21.36 -10.59
N GLU A 235 14.72 22.50 -10.28
CA GLU A 235 14.83 23.73 -11.08
C GLU A 235 16.27 24.25 -11.10
N LYS A 236 16.90 24.39 -9.92
CA LYS A 236 18.27 24.94 -9.77
C LYS A 236 19.33 24.12 -10.49
N ASN A 237 19.17 22.80 -10.54
CA ASN A 237 20.17 21.88 -11.12
C ASN A 237 19.75 21.30 -12.48
N HIS A 238 18.65 21.79 -13.07
CA HIS A 238 18.13 21.32 -14.35
C HIS A 238 17.92 19.81 -14.43
N ILE A 239 17.45 19.20 -13.33
CA ILE A 239 17.15 17.77 -13.27
C ILE A 239 15.94 17.52 -14.19
N ASN A 240 16.09 16.56 -15.11
CA ASN A 240 15.06 16.24 -16.12
C ASN A 240 14.76 14.73 -16.23
N GLU A 241 15.19 13.95 -15.23
CA GLU A 241 15.05 12.51 -15.19
C GLU A 241 14.97 11.98 -13.76
N GLY A 242 14.57 10.71 -13.62
CA GLY A 242 14.45 10.02 -12.33
C GLY A 242 13.01 9.91 -11.84
N ILE A 243 12.82 9.09 -10.82
CA ILE A 243 11.52 8.79 -10.22
C ILE A 243 10.94 10.02 -9.53
N VAL A 244 11.74 10.76 -8.76
CA VAL A 244 11.31 11.98 -8.06
C VAL A 244 10.90 13.06 -9.06
N TYR A 245 11.73 13.29 -10.09
CA TYR A 245 11.42 14.22 -11.17
C TYR A 245 10.11 13.85 -11.88
N SER A 246 9.95 12.56 -12.21
CA SER A 246 8.75 12.05 -12.88
C SER A 246 7.51 12.21 -12.02
N ALA A 247 7.61 11.95 -10.71
CA ALA A 247 6.51 12.11 -9.77
C ALA A 247 6.06 13.58 -9.70
N ILE A 248 7.00 14.51 -9.50
CA ILE A 248 6.72 15.95 -9.41
C ILE A 248 6.11 16.47 -10.72
N THR A 249 6.72 16.14 -11.87
CA THR A 249 6.28 16.62 -13.19
C THR A 249 4.87 16.13 -13.55
N ASN A 250 4.53 14.90 -13.13
CA ASN A 250 3.20 14.32 -13.37
C ASN A 250 2.21 14.57 -12.22
N ASN A 251 2.55 15.43 -11.25
CA ASN A 251 1.72 15.73 -10.07
C ASN A 251 1.32 14.48 -9.26
N ILE A 252 2.21 13.50 -9.19
CA ILE A 252 2.03 12.28 -8.39
C ILE A 252 2.50 12.56 -6.96
N PRO A 253 1.62 12.41 -5.95
CA PRO A 253 2.01 12.55 -4.55
C PRO A 253 3.17 11.63 -4.17
N LEU A 254 4.23 12.22 -3.61
CA LEU A 254 5.40 11.52 -3.11
C LEU A 254 5.49 11.72 -1.58
N VAL A 255 5.19 10.66 -0.84
CA VAL A 255 5.27 10.67 0.63
C VAL A 255 6.59 10.04 1.06
N LEU A 256 7.45 10.84 1.71
CA LEU A 256 8.74 10.39 2.21
C LEU A 256 8.70 10.27 3.74
N ALA A 257 8.54 9.06 4.25
CA ALA A 257 8.57 8.78 5.68
C ALA A 257 10.01 8.77 6.20
N GLY A 258 10.25 9.49 7.31
CA GLY A 258 11.53 9.51 7.99
C GLY A 258 11.85 8.21 8.71
N SER A 259 13.14 7.93 8.86
CA SER A 259 13.67 6.79 9.60
C SER A 259 14.87 7.20 10.45
N ILE A 260 15.12 6.44 11.52
CA ILE A 260 16.24 6.67 12.46
C ILE A 260 17.64 6.53 11.81
N ARG A 261 17.70 6.08 10.55
CA ARG A 261 18.95 5.93 9.78
C ARG A 261 19.19 7.06 8.77
N ASP A 262 18.28 8.03 8.69
CA ASP A 262 18.32 9.01 7.61
C ASP A 262 19.50 9.98 7.75
N ASP A 263 20.32 10.09 6.71
CA ASP A 263 21.29 11.17 6.55
C ASP A 263 20.57 12.44 6.07
N GLY A 264 20.89 13.61 6.65
CA GLY A 264 20.30 14.89 6.27
C GLY A 264 19.15 15.33 7.18
N PRO A 265 17.88 14.98 6.88
CA PRO A 265 17.32 14.40 5.64
C PRO A 265 17.03 15.45 4.55
N LEU A 266 16.53 14.99 3.39
CA LEU A 266 15.91 15.85 2.37
C LEU A 266 14.77 16.70 2.99
N PRO A 267 14.52 17.93 2.50
CA PRO A 267 13.57 18.84 3.12
C PRO A 267 12.12 18.33 3.13
N SER A 268 11.72 17.48 2.17
CA SER A 268 10.36 16.95 2.06
C SER A 268 10.10 15.70 2.92
N VAL A 269 11.08 15.25 3.71
CA VAL A 269 10.93 14.06 4.57
C VAL A 269 10.10 14.40 5.81
N ILE A 270 9.09 13.57 6.07
CA ILE A 270 8.24 13.68 7.25
C ILE A 270 8.93 12.93 8.40
N ALA A 271 9.57 13.68 9.30
CA ALA A 271 10.31 13.11 10.42
C ALA A 271 9.42 12.44 11.48
N ASP A 272 8.22 12.98 11.71
CA ASP A 272 7.28 12.40 12.67
C ASP A 272 6.59 11.17 12.07
N VAL A 273 6.79 10.01 12.70
CA VAL A 273 6.31 8.72 12.18
C VAL A 273 4.78 8.62 12.15
N TYR A 274 4.08 9.34 13.03
CA TYR A 274 2.62 9.31 13.06
C TYR A 274 2.04 10.17 11.95
N ASN A 275 2.58 11.37 11.75
CA ASN A 275 2.26 12.23 10.61
C ASN A 275 2.60 11.52 9.29
N ALA A 276 3.76 10.84 9.20
CA ALA A 276 4.13 10.08 8.01
C ALA A 276 3.11 8.96 7.73
N GLN A 277 2.72 8.22 8.77
CA GLN A 277 1.69 7.18 8.67
C GLN A 277 0.34 7.76 8.23
N ASP A 278 -0.08 8.90 8.79
CA ASP A 278 -1.34 9.54 8.42
C ASP A 278 -1.33 10.03 6.97
N GLU A 279 -0.23 10.63 6.51
CA GLU A 279 -0.05 11.00 5.10
C GLU A 279 -0.06 9.78 4.16
N MET A 280 0.67 8.70 4.51
CA MET A 280 0.63 7.45 3.75
C MET A 280 -0.80 6.89 3.68
N ARG A 281 -1.55 6.92 4.79
CA ARG A 281 -2.92 6.38 4.89
C ARG A 281 -3.90 7.13 3.98
N LYS A 282 -3.69 8.42 3.69
CA LYS A 282 -4.52 9.16 2.71
C LYS A 282 -4.51 8.52 1.33
N HIS A 283 -3.41 7.86 0.96
CA HIS A 283 -3.24 7.18 -0.32
C HIS A 283 -3.66 5.72 -0.25
N THR A 284 -3.27 4.98 0.79
CA THR A 284 -3.60 3.56 0.90
C THR A 284 -5.10 3.28 1.05
N ARG A 285 -5.88 4.21 1.64
CA ARG A 285 -7.35 4.11 1.70
C ARG A 285 -8.04 4.19 0.33
N LYS A 286 -7.38 4.82 -0.63
CA LYS A 286 -7.88 4.96 -2.01
C LYS A 286 -7.36 3.83 -2.90
N ALA A 287 -6.30 3.15 -2.48
CA ALA A 287 -5.59 2.18 -3.28
C ALA A 287 -6.52 1.04 -3.71
N THR A 288 -6.52 0.78 -5.01
CA THR A 288 -7.10 -0.43 -5.62
C THR A 288 -6.01 -1.44 -5.96
N THR A 289 -4.78 -0.97 -6.13
CA THR A 289 -3.59 -1.80 -6.35
C THR A 289 -2.39 -1.20 -5.62
N LEU A 290 -1.68 -2.03 -4.87
CA LEU A 290 -0.47 -1.68 -4.15
C LEU A 290 0.70 -2.51 -4.69
N ILE A 291 1.79 -1.87 -5.11
CA ILE A 291 3.02 -2.55 -5.55
C ILE A 291 4.18 -2.18 -4.64
N CYS A 292 4.69 -3.17 -3.92
CA CYS A 292 5.73 -3.03 -2.92
C CYS A 292 7.06 -3.61 -3.42
N LEU A 293 8.09 -2.79 -3.51
CA LEU A 293 9.40 -3.15 -4.08
C LEU A 293 10.55 -3.00 -3.09
N ALA A 294 11.17 -4.12 -2.71
CA ALA A 294 12.45 -4.17 -1.98
C ALA A 294 12.53 -3.28 -0.72
N THR A 295 11.46 -3.22 0.08
CA THR A 295 11.39 -2.38 1.28
C THR A 295 10.56 -3.00 2.39
N GLN A 296 11.16 -3.87 3.20
CA GLN A 296 10.41 -4.59 4.23
C GLN A 296 9.64 -3.67 5.19
N LEU A 297 10.27 -2.61 5.70
CA LEU A 297 9.64 -1.69 6.66
C LEU A 297 8.41 -0.99 6.06
N HIS A 298 8.57 -0.36 4.89
CA HIS A 298 7.48 0.38 4.27
C HIS A 298 6.40 -0.56 3.73
N THR A 299 6.77 -1.72 3.19
CA THR A 299 5.82 -2.75 2.75
C THR A 299 4.91 -3.18 3.91
N ILE A 300 5.49 -3.51 5.07
CA ILE A 300 4.71 -3.95 6.24
C ILE A 300 3.83 -2.80 6.77
N ALA A 301 4.39 -1.60 6.91
CA ALA A 301 3.64 -0.44 7.37
C ALA A 301 2.46 -0.15 6.45
N THR A 302 2.70 -0.15 5.14
CA THR A 302 1.68 0.13 4.12
C THR A 302 0.63 -0.97 4.05
N GLY A 303 1.02 -2.25 4.16
CA GLY A 303 0.10 -3.38 4.24
C GLY A 303 -0.89 -3.24 5.40
N ASN A 304 -0.42 -2.92 6.60
CA ASN A 304 -1.31 -2.67 7.76
C ASN A 304 -2.27 -1.50 7.53
N MET A 305 -1.85 -0.53 6.71
CA MET A 305 -2.65 0.63 6.32
C MET A 305 -3.44 0.42 5.05
N THR A 306 -3.47 -0.74 4.43
CA THR A 306 -4.20 -0.95 3.17
C THR A 306 -5.45 -1.77 3.45
N PRO A 307 -6.65 -1.27 3.11
CA PRO A 307 -7.86 -2.08 3.16
C PRO A 307 -7.73 -3.31 2.25
N ALA A 308 -8.32 -4.44 2.63
CA ALA A 308 -8.43 -5.59 1.72
C ALA A 308 -9.54 -5.39 0.67
N TYR A 309 -10.48 -4.49 0.93
CA TYR A 309 -11.51 -4.06 0.00
C TYR A 309 -11.80 -2.58 0.18
N ILE A 310 -12.34 -1.97 -0.87
CA ILE A 310 -12.89 -0.61 -0.81
C ILE A 310 -14.26 -0.59 -1.48
N GLN A 311 -15.09 0.37 -1.05
CA GLN A 311 -16.26 0.76 -1.82
C GLN A 311 -15.84 1.82 -2.84
N HIS A 312 -15.93 1.49 -4.13
CA HIS A 312 -15.55 2.37 -5.24
C HIS A 312 -16.68 2.42 -6.27
N ASN A 313 -17.14 3.63 -6.63
CA ASN A 313 -18.26 3.84 -7.55
C ASN A 313 -19.54 3.06 -7.21
N GLY A 314 -19.81 2.84 -5.91
CA GLY A 314 -20.98 2.11 -5.43
C GLY A 314 -20.81 0.59 -5.37
N GLU A 315 -19.72 0.04 -5.90
CA GLU A 315 -19.39 -1.38 -5.86
C GLU A 315 -18.33 -1.68 -4.80
N ILE A 316 -18.40 -2.88 -4.22
CA ILE A 316 -17.38 -3.40 -3.31
C ILE A 316 -16.39 -4.20 -4.15
N ARG A 317 -15.12 -3.81 -4.10
CA ARG A 317 -14.06 -4.45 -4.88
C ARG A 317 -12.85 -4.80 -4.03
N PRO A 318 -12.09 -5.85 -4.37
CA PRO A 318 -10.85 -6.17 -3.66
C PRO A 318 -9.76 -5.13 -3.98
N VAL A 319 -8.79 -5.04 -3.07
CA VAL A 319 -7.53 -4.34 -3.27
C VAL A 319 -6.44 -5.37 -3.54
N PHE A 320 -5.76 -5.23 -4.68
CA PHE A 320 -4.70 -6.16 -5.07
C PHE A 320 -3.36 -5.69 -4.52
N ILE A 321 -2.59 -6.58 -3.89
CA ILE A 321 -1.29 -6.23 -3.31
C ILE A 321 -0.23 -7.13 -3.93
N TYR A 322 0.78 -6.51 -4.57
CA TYR A 322 1.93 -7.20 -5.11
C TYR A 322 3.16 -6.87 -4.27
N CYS A 323 3.85 -7.88 -3.78
CA CYS A 323 5.09 -7.72 -3.02
C CYS A 323 6.25 -8.43 -3.69
N ILE A 324 7.25 -7.65 -4.09
CA ILE A 324 8.41 -8.10 -4.83
C ILE A 324 9.67 -7.80 -4.03
N ASP A 325 10.40 -8.86 -3.71
CA ASP A 325 11.67 -8.80 -3.01
C ASP A 325 12.52 -10.03 -3.39
N ILE A 326 13.84 -9.88 -3.38
CA ILE A 326 14.75 -11.02 -3.59
C ILE A 326 14.81 -11.91 -2.34
N ALA A 327 14.50 -11.35 -1.17
CA ALA A 327 14.50 -12.06 0.09
C ALA A 327 13.13 -12.69 0.36
N GLU A 328 13.08 -14.03 0.37
CA GLU A 328 11.88 -14.81 0.70
C GLU A 328 11.29 -14.43 2.06
N PHE A 329 12.13 -14.03 3.02
CA PHE A 329 11.66 -13.58 4.34
C PHE A 329 10.79 -12.32 4.27
N ALA A 330 11.17 -11.35 3.44
CA ALA A 330 10.46 -10.08 3.33
C ALA A 330 9.05 -10.28 2.74
N VAL A 331 8.93 -11.09 1.68
CA VAL A 331 7.63 -11.34 1.04
C VAL A 331 6.68 -12.17 1.92
N ASN A 332 7.20 -13.14 2.68
CA ASN A 332 6.36 -13.98 3.55
C ASN A 332 5.76 -13.18 4.72
N LYS A 333 6.49 -12.18 5.26
CA LYS A 333 6.00 -11.36 6.38
C LYS A 333 4.74 -10.57 6.07
N LEU A 334 4.52 -10.18 4.82
CA LEU A 334 3.30 -9.48 4.42
C LEU A 334 2.11 -10.45 4.31
N ARG A 335 2.32 -11.61 3.67
CA ARG A 335 1.29 -12.65 3.54
C ARG A 335 0.78 -13.12 4.90
N ASP A 336 1.68 -13.25 5.88
CA ASP A 336 1.34 -13.69 7.23
C ASP A 336 0.45 -12.69 8.00
N ARG A 337 0.25 -11.47 7.49
CA ARG A 337 -0.63 -10.44 8.07
C ARG A 337 -2.03 -10.46 7.45
N GLY A 338 -2.47 -11.63 7.01
CA GLY A 338 -3.85 -11.90 6.63
C GLY A 338 -4.31 -11.33 5.29
N SER A 339 -3.62 -10.36 4.68
CA SER A 339 -4.09 -9.65 3.48
C SER A 339 -4.55 -10.61 2.38
N LEU A 340 -5.85 -10.54 2.07
CA LEU A 340 -6.61 -11.53 1.30
C LEU A 340 -6.07 -11.78 -0.12
N GLU A 341 -5.55 -10.74 -0.77
CA GLU A 341 -5.11 -10.76 -2.16
C GLU A 341 -3.64 -10.26 -2.28
N VAL A 342 -2.74 -10.88 -1.51
CA VAL A 342 -1.28 -10.63 -1.65
C VAL A 342 -0.66 -11.62 -2.60
N THR A 343 -0.25 -11.13 -3.76
CA THR A 343 0.61 -11.84 -4.71
C THR A 343 2.06 -11.55 -4.39
N THR A 344 2.83 -12.57 -3.99
CA THR A 344 4.26 -12.43 -3.73
C THR A 344 5.10 -12.95 -4.90
N MET A 345 6.18 -12.25 -5.23
CA MET A 345 7.14 -12.67 -6.25
C MET A 345 8.56 -12.54 -5.70
N VAL A 346 9.25 -13.66 -5.63
CA VAL A 346 10.65 -13.71 -5.16
C VAL A 346 11.55 -13.48 -6.37
N THR A 347 11.87 -12.23 -6.67
CA THR A 347 12.63 -11.84 -7.86
C THR A 347 13.37 -10.52 -7.65
N ASN A 348 14.31 -10.22 -8.54
CA ASN A 348 15.01 -8.93 -8.54
C ASN A 348 14.04 -7.83 -9.00
N VAL A 349 13.96 -6.74 -8.23
CA VAL A 349 13.10 -5.58 -8.54
C VAL A 349 13.50 -4.88 -9.85
N GLN A 350 14.77 -4.97 -10.25
CA GLN A 350 15.25 -4.48 -11.53
C GLN A 350 14.55 -5.19 -12.69
N ASP A 351 14.68 -6.52 -12.75
CA ASP A 351 14.07 -7.33 -13.80
C ASP A 351 12.56 -7.15 -13.83
N PHE A 352 11.92 -7.12 -12.66
CA PHE A 352 10.49 -6.89 -12.52
C PHE A 352 10.04 -5.58 -13.17
N LEU A 353 10.72 -4.47 -12.86
CA LEU A 353 10.37 -3.15 -13.41
C LEU A 353 10.59 -3.07 -14.92
N VAL A 354 11.70 -3.64 -15.41
CA VAL A 354 11.99 -3.70 -16.85
C VAL A 354 10.95 -4.53 -17.59
N HIS A 355 10.52 -5.67 -17.04
CA HIS A 355 9.46 -6.50 -17.59
C HIS A 355 8.11 -5.76 -17.65
N LEU A 356 7.73 -5.07 -16.56
CA LEU A 356 6.53 -4.23 -16.55
C LEU A 356 6.58 -3.15 -17.62
N LYS A 357 7.67 -2.36 -17.64
CA LYS A 357 7.82 -1.27 -18.61
C LYS A 357 7.75 -1.78 -20.05
N ASN A 358 8.41 -2.90 -20.38
CA ASN A 358 8.40 -3.45 -21.73
C ASN A 358 7.02 -3.92 -22.20
N ASN A 359 6.12 -4.32 -21.29
CA ASN A 359 4.78 -4.79 -21.63
C ASN A 359 3.69 -3.72 -21.51
N LEU A 360 3.89 -2.71 -20.67
CA LEU A 360 2.91 -1.68 -20.37
C LEU A 360 3.15 -0.37 -21.13
N VAL A 361 4.41 -0.06 -21.43
CA VAL A 361 4.79 1.18 -22.12
C VAL A 361 5.48 0.79 -23.43
N GLN A 362 4.71 0.85 -24.52
CA GLN A 362 5.26 0.67 -25.86
C GLN A 362 6.18 1.85 -26.23
N LYS A 363 7.21 1.57 -27.03
CA LYS A 363 8.15 2.59 -27.54
C LYS A 363 7.47 3.58 -28.47
#